data_AF-A0A819MVD7-F1
#
_entry.id   AF-A0A819MVD7-F1
#
_cell.length_a   1.000
_cell.length_b   1.000
_cell.length_c   1.000
_cell.angle_alpha   90.00
_cell.angle_beta   90.00
_cell.angle_gamma   90.00
#
_symmetry.space_group_name_H-M   'P 1'
#
loop_
_entity.id
_entity.type
_entity.pdbx_description
1 polymer ?
#
loop_
_entity_poly.entity_id
_entity_poly.type
_entity_poly.pdbx_seq_one_letter_code
_entity_poly.pdbx_strand_id
1 'polypeptide(L)'
;MCFRLPQTLGCIGGKPNHAHYFIGYLETDELLYLDPHVTQQHVDTTVTADDISYHCDRINRMKFSGLDPSLALAFARKTEIEFDDLIAKLKQNLPSKPMFEICQSNPFDIHNQQPHHHGVLTLDSDDDFEVV
;
A
#
# COMPACT_ATOMS: atom_id res chain seq x y z
N MET A 1 -10.54 0.64 -9.08
CA MET A 1 -10.33 2.09 -9.30
C MET A 1 -8.87 2.48 -9.19
N CYS A 2 -8.18 2.19 -8.08
CA CYS A 2 -6.77 2.56 -7.90
C CYS A 2 -5.90 2.07 -9.06
N PHE A 3 -6.00 0.80 -9.45
CA PHE A 3 -5.29 0.21 -10.61
C PHE A 3 -5.48 0.92 -11.96
N ARG A 4 -6.40 1.88 -12.10
CA ARG A 4 -6.59 2.67 -13.34
C ARG A 4 -5.79 3.97 -13.35
N LEU A 5 -5.18 4.37 -12.23
CA LEU A 5 -4.39 5.59 -12.15
C LEU A 5 -2.97 5.32 -12.68
N PRO A 6 -2.40 6.22 -13.52
CA PRO A 6 -1.08 6.01 -14.10
C PRO A 6 0.04 5.98 -13.06
N GLN A 7 -0.18 6.58 -11.89
CA GLN A 7 0.76 6.57 -10.77
C GLN A 7 0.76 5.25 -9.98
N THR A 8 -0.14 4.31 -10.27
CA THR A 8 -0.31 3.10 -9.47
C THR A 8 0.83 2.12 -9.70
N LEU A 9 1.50 1.73 -8.62
CA LEU A 9 2.42 0.61 -8.62
C LEU A 9 1.71 -0.72 -8.32
N GLY A 10 0.46 -0.70 -7.89
CA GLY A 10 -0.28 -1.87 -7.47
C GLY A 10 -0.31 -2.00 -5.96
N CYS A 11 -0.59 -3.20 -5.45
CA CYS A 11 -0.58 -3.47 -4.02
C CYS A 11 0.15 -4.77 -3.68
N ILE A 12 0.69 -4.83 -2.47
CA ILE A 12 1.26 -6.04 -1.88
C ILE A 12 0.39 -6.48 -0.72
N GLY A 13 0.37 -7.79 -0.45
CA GLY A 13 -0.29 -8.34 0.71
C GLY A 13 -0.45 -9.85 0.59
N GLY A 14 -1.35 -10.42 1.38
CA GLY A 14 -1.56 -11.86 1.43
C GLY A 14 -1.40 -12.43 2.84
N LYS A 15 -1.62 -13.74 2.96
CA LYS A 15 -1.55 -14.45 4.23
C LYS A 15 -0.09 -14.68 4.63
N PRO A 16 0.19 -15.01 5.90
CA PRO A 16 1.52 -15.48 6.30
C PRO A 16 2.04 -16.57 5.35
N ASN A 17 3.27 -16.38 4.85
CA ASN A 17 3.94 -17.26 3.87
C ASN A 17 3.25 -17.39 2.50
N HIS A 18 2.26 -16.53 2.18
CA HIS A 18 1.54 -16.50 0.92
C HIS A 18 1.34 -15.04 0.46
N ALA A 19 2.45 -14.30 0.33
CA ALA A 19 2.45 -12.91 -0.11
C ALA A 19 2.48 -12.80 -1.64
N HIS A 20 1.70 -11.87 -2.19
CA HIS A 20 1.61 -11.64 -3.63
C HIS A 20 1.78 -10.15 -3.95
N TYR A 21 2.24 -9.89 -5.17
CA TYR A 21 2.27 -8.54 -5.74
C TYR A 21 1.18 -8.40 -6.80
N PHE A 22 0.12 -7.68 -6.46
CA PHE A 22 -1.03 -7.45 -7.32
C PHE A 22 -0.77 -6.28 -8.25
N ILE A 23 -0.87 -6.53 -9.56
CA ILE A 23 -0.51 -5.59 -10.63
C ILE A 23 -1.72 -5.08 -11.43
N GLY A 24 -2.89 -5.68 -11.24
CA GLY A 24 -4.09 -5.28 -11.96
C GLY A 24 -5.29 -6.16 -11.66
N TYR A 25 -6.35 -5.99 -12.45
CA TYR A 25 -7.57 -6.78 -12.34
C TYR A 25 -8.27 -6.90 -13.69
N LEU A 26 -9.15 -7.89 -13.82
CA LEU A 26 -10.03 -8.12 -14.96
C LEU A 26 -11.47 -7.72 -14.63
N GLU A 27 -12.25 -7.42 -15.66
CA GLU A 27 -13.69 -7.13 -15.51
C GLU A 27 -14.51 -8.34 -15.01
N THR A 28 -13.91 -9.53 -15.04
CA THR A 28 -14.46 -10.81 -14.55
C THR A 28 -14.31 -11.01 -13.02
N ASP A 29 -14.04 -9.96 -12.25
CA ASP A 29 -13.85 -10.01 -10.79
C ASP A 29 -12.61 -10.82 -10.34
N GLU A 30 -11.52 -10.69 -11.10
CA GLU A 30 -10.25 -11.37 -10.84
C GLU A 30 -9.10 -10.37 -10.71
N LEU A 31 -8.22 -10.61 -9.74
CA LEU A 31 -6.94 -9.93 -9.58
C LEU A 31 -5.86 -10.62 -10.38
N LEU A 32 -4.95 -9.82 -10.93
CA LEU A 32 -3.73 -10.25 -11.59
C LEU A 32 -2.54 -10.02 -10.65
N TYR A 33 -1.68 -11.02 -10.47
CA TYR A 33 -0.55 -10.91 -9.55
C TYR A 33 0.69 -11.69 -10.00
N LEU A 34 1.83 -11.29 -9.43
CA LEU A 34 3.10 -12.02 -9.45
C LEU A 34 3.27 -12.78 -8.13
N ASP A 35 3.79 -14.00 -8.24
CA ASP A 35 3.93 -14.94 -7.14
C ASP A 35 5.41 -15.25 -6.88
N PRO A 36 5.99 -14.86 -5.72
CA PRO A 36 7.38 -15.11 -5.41
C PRO A 36 7.67 -16.52 -4.88
N HIS A 37 6.67 -17.39 -4.68
CA HIS A 37 6.85 -18.68 -4.00
C HIS A 37 7.46 -19.79 -4.88
N VAL A 38 8.36 -19.41 -5.79
CA VAL A 38 9.16 -20.33 -6.60
C VAL A 38 10.62 -20.10 -6.28
N THR A 39 11.27 -21.12 -5.73
CA THR A 39 12.72 -21.09 -5.50
C THR A 39 13.46 -21.25 -6.82
N GLN A 40 14.32 -20.28 -7.15
CA GLN A 40 15.14 -20.27 -8.34
C GLN A 40 16.63 -20.37 -7.98
N GLN A 41 17.47 -20.76 -8.94
CA GLN A 41 18.93 -20.73 -8.75
C GLN A 41 19.42 -19.28 -8.69
N HIS A 42 20.46 -19.05 -7.88
CA HIS A 42 21.11 -17.74 -7.82
C HIS A 42 21.75 -17.40 -9.17
N VAL A 43 21.50 -16.19 -9.66
CA VAL A 43 22.15 -15.63 -10.84
C VAL A 43 23.32 -14.77 -10.38
N ASP A 44 24.54 -15.13 -10.77
CA ASP A 44 25.76 -14.36 -10.48
C ASP A 44 25.83 -13.12 -11.37
N THR A 45 25.64 -11.95 -10.78
CA THR A 45 25.65 -10.66 -11.48
C THR A 45 27.05 -10.09 -11.70
N THR A 46 28.11 -10.78 -11.26
CA THR A 46 29.51 -10.33 -11.47
C THR A 46 30.02 -10.67 -12.88
N VAL A 47 29.35 -11.59 -13.57
CA VAL A 47 29.57 -11.93 -14.98
C VAL A 47 28.42 -11.40 -15.84
N THR A 48 28.56 -11.46 -17.17
CA THR A 48 27.43 -11.20 -18.06
C THR A 48 26.35 -12.24 -17.80
N ALA A 49 25.29 -11.84 -17.10
CA ALA A 49 24.13 -12.67 -16.78
C ALA A 49 22.93 -12.26 -17.63
N ASP A 50 22.11 -13.25 -18.01
CA ASP A 50 20.77 -12.97 -18.54
C ASP A 50 19.79 -12.64 -17.42
N ASP A 51 18.66 -12.03 -17.78
CA ASP A 51 17.61 -11.61 -16.86
C ASP A 51 16.37 -12.52 -16.92
N ILE A 52 16.44 -13.67 -17.60
CA ILE A 52 15.27 -14.50 -17.96
C ILE A 52 14.49 -14.92 -16.70
N SER A 53 15.20 -15.30 -15.63
CA SER A 53 14.60 -15.72 -14.35
C SER A 53 13.85 -14.61 -13.58
N TYR A 54 14.05 -13.35 -13.95
CA TYR A 54 13.42 -12.19 -13.32
C TYR A 54 12.15 -11.72 -14.06
N HIS A 55 11.82 -12.33 -15.20
CA HIS A 55 10.61 -12.06 -15.96
C HIS A 55 9.62 -13.22 -15.81
N CYS A 56 8.37 -12.91 -15.46
CA CYS A 56 7.32 -13.92 -15.36
C CYS A 56 6.63 -14.10 -16.72
N ASP A 57 6.78 -15.26 -17.35
CA ASP A 57 6.11 -15.60 -18.62
C ASP A 57 4.60 -15.77 -18.50
N ARG A 58 4.09 -15.92 -17.27
CA ARG A 58 2.67 -16.12 -16.97
C ARG A 58 2.23 -15.21 -15.85
N ILE A 59 1.06 -14.59 -16.05
CA ILE A 59 0.39 -13.80 -15.02
C ILE A 59 -0.60 -14.70 -14.28
N ASN A 60 -0.48 -14.74 -12.95
CA ASN A 60 -1.40 -15.50 -12.10
C ASN A 60 -2.69 -14.72 -11.85
N ARG A 61 -3.77 -15.45 -11.53
CA ARG A 61 -5.11 -14.89 -11.33
C ARG A 61 -5.78 -15.46 -10.10
N MET A 62 -6.58 -14.65 -9.41
CA MET A 62 -7.44 -15.10 -8.31
C MET A 62 -8.67 -14.21 -8.18
N LYS A 63 -9.76 -14.72 -7.60
CA LYS A 63 -10.94 -13.89 -7.31
C LYS A 63 -10.65 -12.89 -6.19
N PHE A 64 -11.29 -11.73 -6.20
CA PHE A 64 -11.21 -10.77 -5.10
C PHE A 64 -11.63 -11.36 -3.75
N SER A 65 -12.57 -12.31 -3.74
CA SER A 65 -12.99 -13.03 -2.52
C SER A 65 -11.90 -13.87 -1.86
N GLY A 66 -10.81 -14.19 -2.58
CA GLY A 66 -9.65 -14.87 -2.01
C GLY A 66 -8.61 -13.93 -1.41
N LEU A 67 -8.76 -12.61 -1.59
CA LEU A 67 -7.79 -11.61 -1.17
C LEU A 67 -7.77 -11.47 0.36
N ASP A 68 -6.58 -11.47 0.94
CA ASP A 68 -6.42 -11.14 2.36
C ASP A 68 -6.70 -9.64 2.60
N PRO A 69 -7.41 -9.25 3.67
CA PRO A 69 -7.71 -7.84 3.94
C PRO A 69 -6.46 -7.00 4.27
N SER A 70 -5.35 -7.62 4.67
CA SER A 70 -4.11 -6.91 4.96
C SER A 70 -3.36 -6.61 3.65
N LEU A 71 -3.41 -5.34 3.24
CA LEU A 71 -2.86 -4.86 1.98
C LEU A 71 -2.12 -3.54 2.17
N ALA A 72 -1.08 -3.32 1.37
CA ALA A 72 -0.44 -2.03 1.20
C ALA A 72 -0.53 -1.60 -0.27
N LEU A 73 -1.16 -0.45 -0.52
CA LEU A 73 -1.32 0.14 -1.85
C LEU A 73 -0.23 1.19 -2.09
N ALA A 74 0.40 1.17 -3.26
CA ALA A 74 1.52 2.05 -3.58
C ALA A 74 1.27 2.90 -4.83
N PHE A 75 1.70 4.16 -4.75
CA PHE A 75 1.71 5.10 -5.86
C PHE A 75 3.09 5.75 -6.03
N ALA A 76 3.59 5.82 -7.26
CA ALA A 76 4.83 6.50 -7.60
C ALA A 76 4.60 7.73 -8.46
N ARG A 77 5.43 8.74 -8.24
CA ARG A 77 5.43 10.01 -8.95
C ARG A 77 6.87 10.52 -9.03
N LYS A 78 7.23 11.14 -10.15
CA LYS A 78 8.56 11.75 -10.34
C LYS A 78 8.59 13.21 -9.94
N THR A 79 7.45 13.88 -10.02
CA THR A 79 7.34 15.33 -9.83
C THR A 79 6.21 15.67 -8.87
N GLU A 80 6.26 16.88 -8.31
CA GLU A 80 5.19 17.44 -7.49
C GLU A 80 3.89 17.61 -8.28
N ILE A 81 4.00 18.00 -9.56
CA ILE A 81 2.83 18.12 -10.47
C ILE A 81 2.11 16.77 -10.62
N GLU A 82 2.86 15.66 -10.76
CA GLU A 82 2.28 14.32 -10.82
C GLU A 82 1.63 13.89 -9.50
N PHE A 83 2.15 14.38 -8.36
CA PHE A 83 1.51 14.18 -7.05
C PHE A 83 0.19 14.94 -6.97
N ASP A 84 0.15 16.21 -7.35
CA ASP A 84 -1.07 17.02 -7.32
C ASP A 84 -2.16 16.42 -8.23
N ASP A 85 -1.78 15.96 -9.43
CA ASP A 85 -2.67 15.23 -10.34
C ASP A 85 -3.22 13.94 -9.71
N LEU A 86 -2.37 13.15 -9.03
CA LEU A 86 -2.79 11.97 -8.30
C LEU A 86 -3.83 12.32 -7.23
N ILE A 87 -3.56 13.34 -6.40
CA ILE A 87 -4.45 13.76 -5.33
C ILE A 87 -5.80 14.25 -5.90
N ALA A 88 -5.78 15.04 -6.97
CA ALA A 88 -6.98 15.51 -7.64
C ALA A 88 -7.84 14.36 -8.17
N LYS A 89 -7.21 13.39 -8.87
CA LYS A 89 -7.90 12.20 -9.42
C LYS A 89 -8.47 11.31 -8.33
N LEU A 90 -7.74 11.12 -7.23
CA LEU A 90 -8.23 10.35 -6.10
C LEU A 90 -9.47 11.00 -5.49
N LYS A 91 -9.40 12.30 -5.15
CA LYS A 91 -10.54 13.05 -4.58
C LYS A 91 -11.78 13.03 -5.47
N GLN A 92 -11.62 13.13 -6.79
CA GLN A 92 -12.73 13.13 -7.75
C GLN A 92 -13.48 11.79 -7.77
N ASN A 93 -12.81 10.67 -7.46
CA ASN A 93 -13.35 9.34 -7.69
C ASN A 93 -13.57 8.54 -6.40
N LEU A 94 -13.43 9.13 -5.20
CA LEU A 94 -13.62 8.39 -3.95
C LEU A 94 -15.02 7.77 -3.87
N PRO A 95 -15.14 6.48 -3.52
CA PRO A 95 -16.44 5.86 -3.29
C PRO A 95 -17.05 6.40 -1.99
N SER A 96 -18.35 6.14 -1.77
CA SER A 96 -19.07 6.56 -0.57
C SER A 96 -18.46 6.03 0.73
N LYS A 97 -17.78 4.88 0.67
CA LYS A 97 -16.99 4.29 1.75
C LYS A 97 -15.55 4.08 1.26
N PRO A 98 -14.68 5.09 1.40
CA PRO A 98 -13.30 4.99 0.92
C PRO A 98 -12.45 4.10 1.84
N MET A 99 -11.44 3.43 1.27
CA MET A 99 -10.49 2.61 2.04
C MET A 99 -9.43 3.44 2.77
N PHE A 100 -9.21 4.68 2.35
CA PHE A 100 -8.27 5.63 2.93
C PHE A 100 -8.80 7.06 2.76
N GLU A 101 -8.29 7.97 3.58
CA GLU A 101 -8.64 9.40 3.54
C GLU A 101 -7.50 10.25 2.98
N ILE A 102 -7.84 11.42 2.45
CA ILE A 102 -6.87 12.42 1.96
C ILE A 102 -7.15 13.73 2.68
N CYS A 103 -6.24 14.10 3.58
CA CYS A 103 -6.32 15.31 4.39
C CYS A 103 -5.34 16.36 3.88
N GLN A 104 -5.74 17.63 3.90
CA GLN A 104 -4.87 18.75 3.49
C GLN A 104 -3.95 19.21 4.63
N SER A 105 -4.40 19.05 5.87
CA SER A 105 -3.64 19.33 7.09
C SER A 105 -3.61 18.09 7.97
N ASN A 106 -2.66 18.06 8.91
CA ASN A 106 -2.62 17.00 9.91
C ASN A 106 -3.88 17.07 10.79
N PRO A 107 -4.70 16.00 10.86
CA PRO A 107 -5.92 16.00 11.67
C PRO A 107 -5.64 16.16 13.17
N PHE A 108 -4.42 15.85 13.63
CA PHE A 108 -4.04 16.00 15.04
C PHE A 108 -3.65 17.44 15.43
N ASP A 109 -3.37 18.32 14.46
CA ASP A 109 -3.05 19.73 14.76
C ASP A 109 -4.27 20.52 15.27
N ILE A 110 -5.49 20.01 15.04
CA ILE A 110 -6.75 20.64 15.45
C ILE A 110 -6.89 20.65 16.99
N HIS A 111 -6.25 19.70 17.70
CA HIS A 111 -6.32 19.62 19.15
C HIS A 111 -5.40 20.61 19.87
N ASN A 112 -4.35 21.11 19.20
CA ASN A 112 -3.41 22.09 19.77
C ASN A 112 -3.85 23.55 19.63
N GLN A 113 -5.05 23.81 19.08
CA GLN A 113 -5.62 25.16 18.97
C GLN A 113 -6.68 25.48 20.04
N GLN A 114 -6.93 24.59 21.01
CA GLN A 114 -7.73 24.97 22.18
C GLN A 114 -6.86 25.82 23.12
N PRO A 115 -7.26 27.05 23.49
CA PRO A 115 -6.52 27.85 24.46
C PRO A 115 -6.53 27.08 25.79
N HIS A 116 -5.34 26.70 26.25
CA HIS A 116 -5.12 26.04 27.52
C HIS A 116 -5.66 26.89 28.68
N HIS A 117 -6.91 26.67 29.09
CA HIS A 117 -7.34 26.99 30.44
C HIS A 117 -6.52 26.10 31.39
N HIS A 118 -5.78 26.74 32.28
CA HIS A 118 -4.84 26.13 33.20
C HIS A 118 -5.48 24.98 34.00
N GLY A 119 -5.00 23.77 33.76
CA GLY A 119 -5.17 22.60 34.61
C GLY A 119 -3.96 21.71 34.42
N VAL A 120 -2.96 21.89 35.29
CA VAL A 120 -1.76 21.05 35.32
C VAL A 120 -2.20 19.61 35.61
N LEU A 121 -2.08 18.74 34.62
CA LEU A 121 -2.03 17.30 34.84
C LEU A 121 -0.56 16.90 34.69
N THR A 122 0.05 16.62 35.84
CA THR A 122 1.37 15.98 35.92
C THR A 122 1.28 14.62 35.24
N LEU A 123 2.22 14.35 34.33
CA LEU A 123 2.47 13.01 33.83
C LEU A 123 3.09 12.22 35.00
N ASP A 124 2.27 11.46 35.71
CA ASP A 124 2.78 10.42 36.60
C ASP A 124 3.37 9.32 35.70
N SER A 125 4.69 9.35 35.60
CA SER A 125 5.51 8.23 35.16
C SER A 125 5.36 7.11 36.17
N ASP A 126 4.75 5.98 35.79
CA ASP A 126 5.04 4.61 36.25
C ASP A 126 3.91 3.64 35.80
N ASP A 127 3.81 3.34 34.50
CA ASP A 127 3.10 2.14 34.04
C ASP A 127 4.12 1.18 33.39
N ASP A 128 4.65 0.27 34.21
CA ASP A 128 5.43 -0.89 33.83
C ASP A 128 4.58 -1.84 32.97
N PHE A 129 4.99 -2.09 31.72
CA PHE A 129 4.42 -3.16 30.90
C PHE A 129 5.03 -4.51 31.30
N GLU A 130 4.29 -5.33 32.04
CA GLU A 130 4.58 -6.77 32.14
C GLU A 130 4.18 -7.49 30.84
N VAL A 131 5.11 -8.29 30.32
CA VAL A 131 4.89 -9.22 29.21
C VAL A 131 4.40 -10.54 29.79
N VAL A 132 3.19 -10.96 29.39
CA VAL A 132 2.73 -12.36 29.54
C VAL A 132 2.90 -13.09 28.22
#